data_AF-A0A1S3ZCA6-F1
#
_entry.id   AF-A0A1S3ZCA6-F1
#
_cell.length_a   1.000
_cell.length_b   1.000
_cell.length_c   1.000
_cell.angle_alpha   90.00
_cell.angle_beta   90.00
_cell.angle_gamma   90.00
#
_symmetry.space_group_name_H-M   'P 1'
#
loop_
_entity.id
_entity.type
_entity.pdbx_description
1 polymer ?
#
loop_
_entity_poly.entity_id
_entity_poly.type
_entity_poly.pdbx_seq_one_letter_code
_entity_poly.pdbx_strand_id
1 'polypeptide(L)'
;MSMMGELTLFLGPQIKQSPNGIFISQTKYTKELIKKFGMENAKSMGTPMSPTTMLEEDKNGKSMDETMYRVMIGSLLYLTANRLYTMFSVCKCARFQSAPKESHLTAVKHIIRYLIGATELGLRYAHSNNFVLKSFSDADFAGDRIDR
;
A
#
# COMPACT_ATOMS: atom_id res chain seq x y z
N MET A 1 29.89 -4.89 -23.33
CA MET A 1 28.95 -4.71 -22.21
C MET A 1 29.05 -5.94 -21.31
N SER A 2 29.46 -5.78 -20.05
CA SER A 2 29.52 -6.89 -19.10
C SER A 2 28.10 -7.34 -18.76
N MET A 3 27.79 -8.64 -18.92
CA MET A 3 26.48 -9.19 -18.54
C MET A 3 26.40 -9.20 -17.00
N MET A 4 25.67 -8.26 -16.41
CA MET A 4 25.51 -8.14 -14.95
C MET A 4 24.57 -9.19 -14.32
N GLY A 5 24.45 -10.38 -14.94
CA GLY A 5 23.60 -11.46 -14.43
C GLY A 5 22.11 -11.10 -14.37
N GLU A 6 21.33 -11.97 -13.72
CA GLU A 6 19.90 -11.74 -13.53
C GLU A 6 19.63 -10.67 -12.47
N LEU A 7 18.74 -9.72 -12.80
CA LEU A 7 18.24 -8.71 -11.88
C LEU A 7 17.39 -9.35 -10.78
N THR A 8 17.85 -9.24 -9.54
CA THR A 8 17.19 -9.79 -8.34
C THR A 8 16.59 -8.72 -7.42
N LEU A 9 17.12 -7.50 -7.46
CA LEU A 9 16.66 -6.35 -6.69
C LEU A 9 16.85 -5.09 -7.54
N PHE A 10 15.85 -4.22 -7.58
CA PHE A 10 15.96 -2.92 -8.23
C PHE A 10 15.24 -1.85 -7.44
N LEU A 11 15.98 -0.89 -6.88
CA LEU A 11 15.46 0.22 -6.07
C LEU A 11 14.54 -0.23 -4.91
N GLY A 12 14.71 -1.46 -4.40
CA GLY A 12 13.98 -2.06 -3.27
C GLY A 12 13.00 -3.19 -3.62
N PRO A 13 12.22 -3.13 -4.72
CA PRO A 13 11.52 -4.29 -5.25
C PRO A 13 12.42 -5.50 -5.53
N GLN A 14 11.95 -6.67 -5.11
CA GLN A 14 12.55 -7.98 -5.34
C GLN A 14 11.99 -8.54 -6.66
N ILE A 15 12.88 -9.02 -7.51
CA ILE A 15 12.54 -9.49 -8.85
C ILE A 15 12.95 -10.96 -8.94
N LYS A 16 12.00 -11.81 -9.34
CA LYS A 16 12.23 -13.22 -9.63
C LYS A 16 11.93 -13.44 -11.10
N GLN A 17 12.96 -13.81 -11.86
CA GLN A 17 12.85 -14.11 -13.28
C GLN A 17 12.78 -15.63 -13.45
N SER A 18 11.95 -16.07 -14.39
CA SER A 18 11.80 -17.47 -14.75
C SER A 18 11.41 -17.60 -16.21
N PRO A 19 11.55 -18.78 -16.84
CA PRO A 19 11.05 -19.01 -18.20
C PRO A 19 9.54 -18.72 -18.35
N ASN A 20 8.79 -18.81 -17.25
CA ASN A 20 7.34 -18.56 -17.21
C ASN A 20 6.98 -17.07 -17.04
N GLY A 21 7.97 -16.19 -16.92
CA GLY A 21 7.80 -14.75 -16.73
C GLY A 21 8.47 -14.18 -15.49
N ILE A 22 8.12 -12.95 -15.15
CA ILE A 22 8.74 -12.12 -14.12
C ILE A 22 7.75 -11.93 -12.95
N PHE A 23 8.22 -12.10 -11.72
CA PHE A 23 7.48 -11.78 -10.51
C PHE A 23 8.18 -10.67 -9.74
N ILE A 24 7.45 -9.60 -9.44
CA ILE A 24 7.95 -8.43 -8.71
C ILE A 24 7.22 -8.35 -7.38
N SER A 25 7.96 -8.34 -6.25
CA SER A 25 7.38 -8.19 -4.92
C SER A 25 8.18 -7.23 -4.04
N GLN A 26 7.56 -6.73 -2.97
CA GLN A 26 8.21 -5.93 -1.94
C GLN A 26 8.07 -6.60 -0.57
N THR A 27 8.16 -7.94 -0.54
CA THR A 27 7.98 -8.75 0.68
C THR A 27 8.89 -8.27 1.79
N LYS A 28 10.19 -8.11 1.51
CA LYS A 28 11.18 -7.67 2.51
C LYS A 28 10.81 -6.32 3.12
N TYR A 29 10.54 -5.33 2.28
CA TYR A 29 10.15 -3.99 2.74
C TYR A 29 8.84 -4.02 3.54
N THR A 30 7.86 -4.83 3.12
CA THR A 30 6.58 -4.96 3.84
C THR A 30 6.80 -5.49 5.25
N LYS A 31 7.65 -6.53 5.42
CA LYS A 31 7.99 -7.08 6.74
C LYS A 31 8.72 -6.05 7.61
N GLU A 32 9.69 -5.34 7.04
CA GLU A 32 10.42 -4.27 7.73
C GLU A 32 9.50 -3.11 8.16
N LEU A 33 8.53 -2.74 7.32
CA LEU A 33 7.53 -1.72 7.64
C LEU A 33 6.62 -2.15 8.79
N ILE A 34 6.11 -3.38 8.76
CA ILE A 34 5.27 -3.93 9.84
C ILE A 34 6.05 -3.94 11.16
N LYS A 35 7.32 -4.36 11.12
CA LYS A 35 8.22 -4.36 12.28
C LYS A 35 8.52 -2.94 12.78
N LYS A 36 8.80 -2.00 11.88
CA LYS A 36 9.09 -0.59 12.20
C LYS A 36 7.99 0.04 13.06
N PHE A 37 6.73 -0.34 12.83
CA PHE A 37 5.59 0.17 13.59
C PHE A 37 5.11 -0.77 14.71
N GLY A 38 5.86 -1.84 15.01
CA GLY A 38 5.57 -2.76 16.11
C GLY A 38 4.29 -3.58 15.92
N MET A 39 3.90 -3.86 14.68
CA MET A 39 2.61 -4.49 14.35
C MET A 39 2.71 -5.96 13.96
N GLU A 40 3.85 -6.61 14.17
CA GLU A 40 4.13 -8.00 13.74
C GLU A 40 3.10 -9.01 14.28
N ASN A 41 2.59 -8.79 15.49
CA ASN A 41 1.64 -9.67 16.17
C ASN A 41 0.17 -9.24 16.00
N ALA A 42 -0.12 -8.23 15.18
CA ALA A 42 -1.48 -7.76 14.98
C ALA A 42 -2.30 -8.73 14.11
N LYS A 43 -3.60 -8.87 14.42
CA LYS A 43 -4.51 -9.70 13.61
C LYS A 43 -4.65 -9.10 12.21
N SER A 44 -4.45 -9.92 11.18
CA SER A 44 -4.60 -9.53 9.78
C SER A 44 -6.04 -9.10 9.43
N MET A 45 -6.17 -8.26 8.40
CA MET A 45 -7.46 -7.82 7.85
C MET A 45 -7.54 -8.17 6.36
N GLY A 46 -8.75 -8.50 5.87
CA GLY A 46 -8.97 -8.89 4.47
C GLY A 46 -9.00 -7.71 3.49
N THR A 47 -9.22 -6.50 3.99
CA THR A 47 -9.33 -5.28 3.18
C THR A 47 -8.41 -4.19 3.71
N PRO A 48 -7.83 -3.32 2.85
CA PRO A 48 -6.99 -2.21 3.28
C PRO A 48 -7.77 -1.08 3.96
N MET A 49 -9.05 -0.94 3.63
CA MET A 49 -10.00 -0.02 4.24
C MET A 49 -11.39 -0.64 4.12
N SER A 50 -12.25 -0.40 5.11
CA SER A 50 -13.65 -0.85 5.03
C SER A 50 -14.39 -0.05 3.96
N PRO A 51 -15.21 -0.69 3.10
CA PRO A 51 -16.06 0.00 2.13
C PRO A 51 -17.03 0.99 2.79
N THR A 52 -17.42 0.73 4.04
CA THR A 52 -18.39 1.54 4.79
C THR A 52 -17.74 2.57 5.71
N THR A 53 -16.43 2.50 5.93
CA THR A 53 -15.76 3.47 6.80
C THR A 53 -15.51 4.76 6.03
N MET A 54 -16.35 5.76 6.30
CA MET A 54 -16.10 7.13 5.89
C MET A 54 -15.02 7.72 6.79
N LEU A 55 -13.79 7.77 6.27
CA LEU A 55 -12.71 8.53 6.88
C LEU A 55 -12.93 10.01 6.54
N GLU A 56 -13.32 10.81 7.53
CA GLU A 56 -13.68 12.23 7.43
C GLU A 56 -12.88 13.07 8.43
N GLU A 57 -13.00 14.39 8.35
CA GLU A 57 -12.37 15.30 9.31
C GLU A 57 -12.93 15.10 10.73
N ASP A 58 -12.07 14.67 11.65
CA ASP A 58 -12.42 14.44 13.04
C ASP A 58 -12.03 15.63 13.94
N LYS A 59 -12.85 16.70 13.90
CA LYS A 59 -12.58 17.95 14.63
C LYS A 59 -12.44 17.76 16.15
N ASN A 60 -13.23 16.84 16.70
CA ASN A 60 -13.27 16.55 18.14
C ASN A 60 -12.30 15.43 18.55
N GLY A 61 -11.71 14.74 17.58
CA GLY A 61 -10.78 13.65 17.80
C GLY A 61 -9.51 14.10 18.50
N LYS A 62 -8.93 13.17 19.25
CA LYS A 62 -7.62 13.35 19.88
C LYS A 62 -6.56 13.59 18.79
N SER A 63 -5.83 14.70 18.91
CA SER A 63 -4.72 15.01 18.01
C SER A 63 -3.60 13.99 18.14
N MET A 64 -3.03 13.59 17.01
CA MET A 64 -1.91 12.65 16.92
C MET A 64 -0.63 13.38 16.57
N ASP A 65 0.52 12.75 16.85
CA ASP A 65 1.81 13.27 16.39
C ASP A 65 1.87 13.27 14.86
N GLU A 66 1.92 14.47 14.29
CA GLU A 66 2.01 14.68 12.85
C GLU A 66 3.27 14.06 12.24
N THR A 67 4.40 14.10 12.96
CA THR A 67 5.67 13.58 12.44
C THR A 67 5.59 12.07 12.32
N MET A 68 5.14 11.39 13.37
CA MET A 68 4.86 9.95 13.33
C MET A 68 3.89 9.60 12.19
N TYR A 69 2.80 10.35 12.05
CA TYR A 69 1.80 10.10 11.03
C TYR A 69 2.37 10.24 9.61
N ARG A 70 3.11 11.33 9.34
CA ARG A 70 3.78 11.56 8.05
C ARG A 70 4.80 10.46 7.73
N VAL A 71 5.55 9.97 8.72
CA VAL A 71 6.46 8.84 8.55
C VAL A 71 5.72 7.56 8.16
N MET A 72 4.56 7.29 8.76
CA MET A 72 3.71 6.15 8.39
C MET A 72 3.20 6.27 6.95
N ILE A 73 2.63 7.43 6.60
CA ILE A 73 2.13 7.69 5.24
C ILE A 73 3.24 7.57 4.20
N GLY A 74 4.40 8.20 4.42
CA GLY A 74 5.53 8.12 3.51
C GLY A 74 6.05 6.69 3.32
N SER A 75 6.07 5.90 4.40
CA SER A 75 6.48 4.49 4.33
C SER A 75 5.46 3.65 3.53
N LEU A 76 4.17 3.95 3.67
CA LEU A 76 3.11 3.28 2.91
C LEU A 76 3.05 3.71 1.44
N LEU A 77 3.31 4.98 1.12
CA LEU A 77 3.36 5.48 -0.26
C LEU A 77 4.43 4.76 -1.09
N TYR A 78 5.55 4.39 -0.49
CA TYR A 78 6.58 3.63 -1.21
C TYR A 78 6.10 2.20 -1.62
N LEU A 79 5.13 1.62 -0.90
CA LEU A 79 4.54 0.33 -1.27
C LEU A 79 3.52 0.42 -2.42
N THR A 80 2.89 1.59 -2.64
CA THR A 80 1.79 1.71 -3.62
C THR A 80 2.26 1.51 -5.05
N ALA A 81 3.55 1.70 -5.35
CA ALA A 81 4.13 1.51 -6.67
C ALA A 81 3.90 0.11 -7.27
N ASN A 82 3.92 -0.94 -6.44
CA ASN A 82 3.69 -2.33 -6.88
C ASN A 82 2.44 -2.97 -6.27
N ARG A 83 1.73 -2.26 -5.39
CA ARG A 83 0.52 -2.74 -4.71
C ARG A 83 -0.62 -1.74 -4.86
N LEU A 84 -1.23 -1.76 -6.05
CA LEU A 84 -2.35 -0.89 -6.41
C LEU A 84 -3.54 -1.01 -5.43
N TYR A 85 -3.74 -2.16 -4.80
CA TYR A 85 -4.84 -2.39 -3.85
C TYR A 85 -4.78 -1.49 -2.60
N THR A 86 -3.61 -1.02 -2.18
CA THR A 86 -3.48 -0.13 -1.02
C THR A 86 -3.47 1.35 -1.38
N MET A 87 -3.34 1.68 -2.67
CA MET A 87 -3.13 3.06 -3.14
C MET A 87 -4.26 3.99 -2.69
N PHE A 88 -5.51 3.62 -2.98
CA PHE A 88 -6.68 4.42 -2.59
C PHE A 88 -6.70 4.71 -1.08
N SER A 89 -6.54 3.67 -0.25
CA SER A 89 -6.60 3.80 1.20
C SER A 89 -5.49 4.69 1.76
N VAL A 90 -4.27 4.56 1.23
CA VAL A 90 -3.12 5.38 1.63
C VAL A 90 -3.31 6.83 1.21
N CYS A 91 -3.72 7.08 -0.04
CA CYS A 91 -3.99 8.42 -0.54
C CYS A 91 -5.10 9.13 0.26
N LYS A 92 -6.16 8.40 0.63
CA LYS A 92 -7.23 8.95 1.47
C LYS A 92 -6.72 9.33 2.87
N CYS A 93 -5.88 8.51 3.48
CA CYS A 93 -5.26 8.82 4.76
C CYS A 93 -4.28 10.01 4.66
N ALA A 94 -3.53 10.12 3.56
CA ALA A 94 -2.54 11.17 3.35
C ALA A 94 -3.13 12.60 3.40
N ARG A 95 -4.42 12.76 3.09
CA ARG A 95 -5.13 14.05 3.16
C ARG A 95 -5.12 14.68 4.56
N PHE A 96 -5.01 13.86 5.61
CA PHE A 96 -5.05 14.31 7.00
C PHE A 96 -3.65 14.52 7.62
N GLN A 97 -2.59 14.56 6.83
CA GLN A 97 -1.21 14.63 7.32
C GLN A 97 -0.82 15.93 8.04
N SER A 98 -1.59 17.01 7.85
CA SER A 98 -1.37 18.30 8.51
C SER A 98 -1.99 18.38 9.91
N ALA A 99 -3.05 17.62 10.16
CA ALA A 99 -3.76 17.58 11.44
C ALA A 99 -4.37 16.19 11.69
N PRO A 100 -3.54 15.14 11.88
CA PRO A 100 -4.02 13.78 12.03
C PRO A 100 -4.69 13.58 13.39
N LYS A 101 -5.67 12.68 13.41
CA LYS A 101 -6.51 12.36 14.55
C LYS A 101 -6.45 10.86 14.83
N GLU A 102 -6.92 10.45 16.00
CA GLU A 102 -6.91 9.04 16.40
C GLU A 102 -7.63 8.12 15.41
N SER A 103 -8.74 8.59 14.86
CA SER A 103 -9.49 7.95 13.77
C SER A 103 -8.63 7.75 12.52
N HIS A 104 -7.89 8.78 12.09
CA HIS A 104 -6.95 8.71 10.97
C HIS A 104 -5.80 7.72 11.21
N LEU A 105 -5.23 7.71 12.42
CA LEU A 105 -4.19 6.74 12.79
C LEU A 105 -4.72 5.31 12.80
N THR A 106 -5.96 5.11 13.26
CA THR A 106 -6.63 3.81 13.25
C THR A 106 -6.80 3.27 11.83
N ALA A 107 -7.15 4.15 10.87
CA ALA A 107 -7.22 3.78 9.46
C ALA A 107 -5.84 3.37 8.90
N VAL A 108 -4.79 4.11 9.22
CA VAL A 108 -3.41 3.75 8.82
C VAL A 108 -2.99 2.40 9.40
N LYS A 109 -3.28 2.15 10.68
CA LYS A 109 -3.05 0.84 11.32
C LYS A 109 -3.85 -0.28 10.66
N HIS A 110 -5.08 -0.01 10.19
CA HIS A 110 -5.86 -0.98 9.42
C HIS A 110 -5.15 -1.39 8.12
N ILE A 111 -4.58 -0.44 7.38
CA ILE A 111 -3.80 -0.71 6.17
C ILE A 111 -2.60 -1.62 6.50
N ILE A 112 -1.87 -1.34 7.59
CA ILE A 112 -0.75 -2.19 8.02
C ILE A 112 -1.24 -3.61 8.38
N ARG A 113 -2.39 -3.74 9.04
CA ARG A 113 -2.99 -5.06 9.34
C ARG A 113 -3.38 -5.83 8.08
N TYR A 114 -3.83 -5.14 7.04
CA TYR A 114 -4.04 -5.77 5.73
C TYR A 114 -2.70 -6.27 5.14
N LEU A 115 -1.65 -5.46 5.22
CA LEU A 115 -0.32 -5.84 4.72
C LEU A 115 0.21 -7.12 5.38
N ILE A 116 -0.09 -7.37 6.66
CA ILE A 116 0.27 -8.63 7.36
C ILE A 116 -0.28 -9.84 6.60
N GLY A 117 -1.57 -9.83 6.26
CA GLY A 117 -2.21 -10.93 5.50
C GLY A 117 -1.78 -10.99 4.04
N ALA A 118 -1.32 -9.87 3.48
CA ALA A 118 -0.93 -9.72 2.09
C ALA A 118 0.60 -9.70 1.88
N THR A 119 1.41 -10.13 2.85
CA THR A 119 2.86 -9.88 2.86
C THR A 119 3.59 -10.42 1.61
N GLU A 120 3.16 -11.56 1.08
CA GLU A 120 3.82 -12.23 -0.05
C GLU A 120 3.21 -11.87 -1.43
N LEU A 121 2.25 -10.95 -1.50
CA LEU A 121 1.65 -10.53 -2.76
C LEU A 121 2.64 -9.72 -3.62
N GLY A 122 2.54 -9.90 -4.94
CA GLY A 122 3.36 -9.21 -5.93
C GLY A 122 2.71 -9.22 -7.31
N LEU A 123 3.35 -8.55 -8.26
CA LEU A 123 2.91 -8.48 -9.65
C LEU A 123 3.56 -9.61 -10.45
N ARG A 124 2.76 -10.39 -11.17
CA ARG A 124 3.23 -11.44 -12.06
C ARG A 124 3.03 -11.02 -13.51
N TYR A 125 4.13 -10.88 -14.24
CA TYR A 125 4.16 -10.69 -15.69
C TYR A 125 4.43 -12.05 -16.32
N ALA A 126 3.37 -12.74 -16.75
CA ALA A 126 3.51 -14.03 -17.42
C ALA A 126 4.16 -13.87 -18.80
N HIS A 127 5.02 -14.81 -19.16
CA HIS A 127 5.50 -14.90 -20.54
C HIS A 127 4.33 -15.38 -21.43
N SER A 128 4.00 -14.61 -22.47
CA SER A 128 2.94 -14.96 -23.43
C SER A 128 3.33 -14.45 -24.81
N ASN A 129 3.18 -15.31 -25.81
CA ASN A 129 3.29 -14.93 -27.22
C ASN A 129 1.98 -14.32 -27.77
N ASN A 130 0.89 -14.43 -27.01
CA ASN A 130 -0.43 -13.89 -27.35
C ASN A 130 -0.69 -12.66 -26.47
N PHE A 131 -0.30 -11.48 -26.96
CA PHE A 131 -0.57 -10.21 -26.29
C PHE A 131 -1.93 -9.65 -26.74
N VAL A 132 -2.86 -9.50 -25.80
CA VAL A 132 -4.13 -8.79 -26.00
C VAL A 132 -4.23 -7.72 -24.93
N LEU A 133 -4.18 -6.45 -25.34
CA LEU A 133 -4.36 -5.32 -24.43
C LEU A 133 -5.82 -5.27 -23.97
N LYS A 134 -6.03 -5.33 -22.65
CA LYS A 134 -7.33 -5.11 -22.01
C LYS A 134 -7.20 -3.95 -21.04
N SER A 135 -8.08 -2.96 -21.13
CA SER A 135 -8.15 -1.83 -20.22
C SER A 135 -9.46 -1.85 -19.44
N PHE A 136 -9.38 -1.44 -18.18
CA PHE A 136 -10.51 -1.23 -17.30
C PHE A 136 -10.36 0.18 -16.70
N SER A 137 -11.47 0.88 -16.50
CA SER A 137 -11.50 2.20 -15.87
C SER A 137 -12.57 2.17 -14.78
N ASP A 138 -12.21 2.68 -13.61
CA ASP A 138 -13.10 2.87 -12.48
C ASP A 138 -12.99 4.33 -12.03
N ALA A 139 -14.11 5.04 -11.99
CA ALA A 139 -14.18 6.46 -11.67
C ALA A 139 -15.39 6.71 -10.78
N ASP A 140 -15.14 7.05 -9.51
CA ASP A 140 -16.17 7.40 -8.54
C ASP A 140 -15.86 8.77 -7.89
N PHE A 141 -16.13 9.84 -8.62
CA PHE A 141 -16.02 11.21 -8.09
C PHE A 141 -17.19 11.54 -7.14
N ALA A 142 -18.38 10.99 -7.39
CA ALA A 142 -19.59 11.33 -6.63
C ALA A 142 -19.61 10.73 -5.21
N GLY A 143 -18.80 9.69 -4.95
CA GLY A 143 -18.64 9.06 -3.63
C GLY A 143 -17.75 9.83 -2.65
N ASP A 144 -16.97 10.82 -3.09
CA ASP A 144 -16.06 11.57 -2.22
C ASP A 144 -16.72 12.85 -1.68
N ARG A 145 -17.01 12.86 -0.37
CA ARG A 145 -17.65 13.99 0.32
C ARG A 145 -16.67 15.05 0.81
N ILE A 146 -15.37 14.76 0.80
CA ILE A 146 -14.34 15.70 1.27
C ILE A 146 -14.05 16.77 0.21
N ASP A 147 -14.13 16.39 -1.06
CA ASP A 147 -13.78 17.22 -2.21
C ASP A 147 -15.03 17.79 -2.92
N ARG A 148 -16.17 17.85 -2.20
CA ARG A 148 -17.46 18.29 -2.70
C ARG A 148 -17.82 19.70 -2.24
#